data_AF-A0A7W1SYJ0-F1
#
_entry.id   AF-A0A7W1SYJ0-F1
#
_cell.length_a   1.000
_cell.length_b   1.000
_cell.length_c   1.000
_cell.angle_alpha   90.00
_cell.angle_beta   90.00
_cell.angle_gamma   90.00
#
_symmetry.space_group_name_H-M   'P 1'
#
loop_
_entity.id
_entity.type
_entity.pdbx_description
1 polymer ?
#
loop_
_entity_poly.entity_id
_entity_poly.type
_entity_poly.pdbx_seq_one_letter_code
_entity_poly.pdbx_strand_id
1 'polypeptide(L)'
;MTLLQAAYSHNGLGSNWDNKGHDGAFRGVIASNKIAGPILITHSVHDSAVGLAYPLASRILNQTASAIGDSNDPYGGMGRNGAQHTPESFQDVLQAVGSKYTSPPSGKTIRNLNGDGPPAGICITSHHDVAKPEIAAAWLQAICG
;
A
#
# COMPACT_ATOMS: atom_id res chain seq x y z
N MET A 1 -5.50 2.17 -11.71
CA MET A 1 -6.12 1.52 -10.53
C MET A 1 -5.66 2.27 -9.29
N THR A 2 -6.54 2.54 -8.33
CA THR A 2 -6.16 3.16 -7.05
C THR A 2 -6.64 2.28 -5.90
N LEU A 3 -5.73 1.93 -5.00
CA LEU A 3 -6.02 1.17 -3.79
C LEU A 3 -6.05 2.14 -2.61
N LEU A 4 -7.23 2.28 -2.01
CA LEU A 4 -7.50 3.21 -0.91
C LEU A 4 -7.51 2.44 0.39
N GLN A 5 -6.48 2.62 1.23
CA GLN A 5 -6.35 2.01 2.56
C GLN A 5 -6.66 0.51 2.51
N ALA A 6 -6.00 -0.22 1.60
CA ALA A 6 -6.42 -1.58 1.25
C ALA A 6 -6.40 -2.54 2.46
N ALA A 7 -7.53 -3.22 2.70
CA ALA A 7 -7.73 -4.12 3.84
C ALA A 7 -7.27 -5.57 3.58
N TYR A 8 -6.11 -5.75 2.95
CA TYR A 8 -5.47 -7.06 2.78
C TYR A 8 -3.97 -7.00 3.07
N SER A 9 -3.27 -8.14 3.02
CA SER A 9 -1.83 -8.23 3.30
C SER A 9 -1.02 -7.18 2.53
N HIS A 10 -0.11 -6.49 3.23
CA HIS A 10 0.89 -5.61 2.62
C HIS A 10 1.80 -6.32 1.60
N ASN A 11 1.90 -7.66 1.67
CA ASN A 11 2.65 -8.50 0.73
C ASN A 11 1.79 -8.99 -0.44
N GLY A 12 0.51 -8.57 -0.54
CA GLY A 12 -0.42 -9.11 -1.54
C GLY A 12 0.00 -8.87 -2.99
N LEU A 13 0.84 -7.87 -3.26
CA LEU A 13 1.44 -7.61 -4.59
C LEU A 13 2.92 -8.03 -4.66
N GLY A 14 3.49 -8.47 -3.55
CA GLY A 14 4.90 -8.75 -3.41
C GLY A 14 5.34 -10.00 -4.16
N SER A 15 6.63 -10.04 -4.51
CA SER A 15 7.27 -11.19 -5.14
C SER A 15 8.24 -11.83 -4.17
N ASN A 16 8.19 -13.17 -4.05
CA ASN A 16 9.03 -13.94 -3.14
C ASN A 16 9.12 -13.28 -1.74
N TRP A 17 7.97 -12.89 -1.18
CA TRP A 17 7.92 -11.95 -0.07
C TRP A 17 8.50 -12.53 1.24
N ASP A 18 8.62 -13.84 1.33
CA ASP A 18 9.19 -14.56 2.47
C ASP A 18 10.55 -15.22 2.19
N ASN A 19 11.14 -14.96 1.02
CA ASN A 19 12.36 -15.60 0.53
C ASN A 19 12.28 -17.14 0.37
N LYS A 20 11.08 -17.73 0.35
CA LYS A 20 10.86 -19.18 0.14
C LYS A 20 10.15 -19.51 -1.17
N GLY A 21 10.02 -18.51 -2.06
CA GLY A 21 9.36 -18.62 -3.35
C GLY A 21 7.87 -18.29 -3.31
N HIS A 22 7.32 -17.79 -2.20
CA HIS A 22 5.92 -17.44 -2.12
C HIS A 22 5.66 -16.02 -2.63
N ASP A 23 4.79 -15.92 -3.63
CA ASP A 23 4.29 -14.66 -4.14
C ASP A 23 3.03 -14.20 -3.39
N GLY A 24 2.75 -12.91 -3.45
CA GLY A 24 1.51 -12.34 -2.94
C GLY A 24 0.28 -12.83 -3.71
N ALA A 25 -0.87 -12.90 -3.03
CA ALA A 25 -2.12 -13.39 -3.61
C ALA A 25 -2.54 -12.70 -4.92
N PHE A 26 -2.14 -11.43 -5.11
CA PHE A 26 -2.44 -10.62 -6.28
C PHE A 26 -1.21 -10.33 -7.15
N ARG A 27 -0.07 -11.01 -6.91
CA ARG A 27 1.17 -10.81 -7.69
C ARG A 27 0.95 -10.94 -9.20
N GLY A 28 0.10 -11.88 -9.62
CA GLY A 28 -0.24 -12.09 -11.03
C GLY A 28 -0.89 -10.88 -11.72
N VAL A 29 -1.49 -9.93 -10.98
CA VAL A 29 -2.03 -8.69 -11.55
C VAL A 29 -0.89 -7.82 -12.09
N ILE A 30 0.22 -7.74 -11.35
CA ILE A 30 1.39 -6.95 -11.71
C ILE A 30 2.25 -7.73 -12.72
N ALA A 31 2.55 -9.00 -12.45
CA ALA A 31 3.42 -9.81 -13.28
C ALA A 31 2.89 -10.01 -14.71
N SER A 32 1.57 -10.06 -14.90
CA SER A 32 0.94 -10.17 -16.23
C SER A 32 0.51 -8.83 -16.82
N ASN A 33 0.95 -7.70 -16.24
CA ASN A 33 0.63 -6.35 -16.68
C ASN A 33 -0.88 -6.12 -16.94
N LYS A 34 -1.76 -6.60 -16.04
CA LYS A 34 -3.22 -6.59 -16.23
C LYS A 34 -3.85 -5.20 -16.12
N ILE A 35 -3.10 -4.20 -15.67
CA ILE A 35 -3.57 -2.83 -15.49
C ILE A 35 -2.82 -1.94 -16.47
N ALA A 36 -3.55 -1.36 -17.42
CA ALA A 36 -2.95 -0.53 -18.48
C ALA A 36 -2.58 0.91 -18.03
N GLY A 37 -3.06 1.35 -16.87
CA GLY A 37 -2.86 2.69 -16.33
C GLY A 37 -2.06 2.72 -15.03
N PRO A 38 -1.83 3.90 -14.45
CA PRO A 38 -1.07 4.04 -13.21
C PRO A 38 -1.71 3.24 -12.07
N ILE A 39 -0.87 2.70 -11.18
CA ILE A 39 -1.30 2.08 -9.93
C ILE A 39 -0.87 2.98 -8.78
N LEU A 40 -1.85 3.46 -8.02
CA LEU A 40 -1.64 4.21 -6.79
C LEU A 40 -2.07 3.37 -5.59
N ILE A 41 -1.30 3.41 -4.52
CA ILE A 41 -1.62 2.73 -3.25
C ILE A 41 -1.48 3.78 -2.16
N THR A 42 -2.53 4.05 -1.40
CA THR A 42 -2.43 4.93 -0.23
C THR A 42 -2.34 4.09 1.04
N HIS A 43 -1.56 4.56 2.01
CA HIS A 43 -1.43 3.93 3.31
C HIS A 43 -1.12 4.96 4.40
N SER A 44 -1.30 4.61 5.67
CA SER A 44 -0.93 5.48 6.79
C SER A 44 -0.75 4.69 8.07
N VAL A 45 0.18 5.09 8.94
CA VAL A 45 0.31 4.51 10.29
C VAL A 45 -0.93 4.77 11.16
N HIS A 46 -1.86 5.62 10.74
CA HIS A 46 -3.13 5.86 11.42
C HIS A 46 -4.25 4.89 10.98
N ASP A 47 -4.02 4.04 9.99
CA ASP A 47 -4.89 2.90 9.71
C ASP A 47 -4.69 1.83 10.80
N SER A 48 -5.39 2.01 11.91
CA SER A 48 -5.42 1.06 13.03
C SER A 48 -6.33 -0.12 12.75
N ALA A 49 -7.34 0.02 11.88
CA ALA A 49 -8.29 -1.05 11.57
C ALA A 49 -7.56 -2.22 10.91
N VAL A 50 -6.84 -1.98 9.81
CA VAL A 50 -6.06 -3.05 9.14
C VAL A 50 -4.73 -3.28 9.87
N GLY A 51 -4.23 -2.27 10.57
CA GLY A 51 -3.08 -2.37 11.47
C GLY A 51 -3.23 -3.34 12.63
N LEU A 52 -4.45 -3.57 13.11
CA LEU A 52 -4.74 -4.47 14.22
C LEU A 52 -5.55 -5.67 13.76
N ALA A 53 -6.62 -5.48 12.99
CA ALA A 53 -7.50 -6.57 12.60
C ALA A 53 -6.80 -7.56 11.67
N TYR A 54 -5.92 -7.12 10.76
CA TYR A 54 -5.25 -8.04 9.85
C TYR A 54 -4.17 -8.88 10.55
N PRO A 55 -3.27 -8.32 11.38
CA PRO A 55 -2.39 -9.12 12.21
C PRO A 55 -3.18 -10.03 13.17
N LEU A 56 -4.26 -9.57 13.80
CA LEU A 56 -5.06 -10.39 14.71
C LEU A 56 -5.79 -11.53 13.99
N ALA A 57 -6.47 -11.27 12.86
CA ALA A 57 -7.15 -12.29 12.08
C ALA A 57 -6.15 -13.29 11.48
N SER A 58 -5.05 -12.80 10.90
CA SER A 58 -3.98 -13.65 10.38
C SER A 58 -3.30 -14.43 11.50
N ARG A 59 -3.15 -13.88 12.71
CA ARG A 59 -2.64 -14.58 13.88
C ARG A 59 -3.66 -15.53 14.50
N ILE A 60 -4.97 -15.33 14.36
CA ILE A 60 -5.98 -16.32 14.80
C ILE A 60 -5.97 -17.49 13.82
N LEU A 61 -5.98 -17.20 12.51
CA LEU A 61 -5.86 -18.19 11.44
C LEU A 61 -4.50 -18.93 11.48
N ASN A 62 -3.43 -18.23 11.87
CA ASN A 62 -2.12 -18.82 12.17
C ASN A 62 -1.93 -19.12 13.66
N GLN A 63 -2.89 -19.02 14.57
CA GLN A 63 -2.79 -19.60 15.92
C GLN A 63 -3.19 -21.08 15.88
N THR A 64 -3.83 -21.50 14.79
CA THR A 64 -3.73 -22.85 14.23
C THR A 64 -2.34 -23.20 13.65
N ALA A 65 -1.36 -22.26 13.57
CA ALA A 65 -0.04 -22.47 12.93
C ALA A 65 1.22 -21.71 13.51
N SER A 66 1.16 -21.04 14.67
CA SER A 66 2.20 -20.26 15.41
C SER A 66 2.63 -18.81 15.01
N ALA A 67 2.58 -17.93 16.04
CA ALA A 67 3.44 -16.80 16.52
C ALA A 67 3.75 -15.45 15.78
N ILE A 68 3.31 -14.36 16.45
CA ILE A 68 3.60 -12.89 16.56
C ILE A 68 4.77 -12.24 15.78
N GLY A 69 4.52 -11.04 15.22
CA GLY A 69 5.55 -10.17 14.65
C GLY A 69 5.51 -8.65 14.92
N ASP A 70 6.54 -8.04 14.31
CA ASP A 70 6.97 -6.64 14.25
C ASP A 70 6.90 -6.11 12.77
N SER A 71 7.74 -5.16 12.33
CA SER A 71 7.80 -4.76 10.91
C SER A 71 8.32 -5.86 9.96
N ASN A 72 8.85 -6.95 10.50
CA ASN A 72 9.13 -8.23 9.84
C ASN A 72 7.98 -9.25 10.04
N ASP A 73 6.84 -8.83 10.60
CA ASP A 73 5.64 -9.66 10.69
C ASP A 73 5.16 -9.94 9.27
N PRO A 74 5.07 -11.22 8.84
CA PRO A 74 4.47 -11.58 7.56
C PRO A 74 3.01 -11.10 7.40
N TYR A 75 2.35 -10.68 8.49
CA TYR A 75 0.92 -10.41 8.58
C TYR A 75 0.54 -8.92 8.65
N GLY A 76 1.34 -8.01 8.11
CA GLY A 76 0.98 -6.58 8.04
C GLY A 76 -0.13 -6.26 7.04
N GLY A 77 -0.87 -5.18 7.30
CA GLY A 77 -1.93 -4.67 6.42
C GLY A 77 -1.44 -3.63 5.41
N MET A 78 -1.89 -3.71 4.16
CA MET A 78 -1.52 -2.76 3.10
C MET A 78 -2.00 -1.34 3.41
N GLY A 79 -3.19 -1.16 3.98
CA GLY A 79 -3.70 0.16 4.37
C GLY A 79 -2.86 0.87 5.42
N ARG A 80 -2.09 0.13 6.23
CA ARG A 80 -1.16 0.69 7.21
C ARG A 80 0.25 0.89 6.65
N ASN A 81 0.77 -0.15 6.01
CA ASN A 81 2.19 -0.26 5.66
C ASN A 81 2.47 0.04 4.18
N GLY A 82 1.44 0.19 3.35
CA GLY A 82 1.56 0.25 1.91
C GLY A 82 1.95 -1.09 1.31
N ALA A 83 2.33 -1.08 0.03
CA ALA A 83 2.86 -2.26 -0.63
C ALA A 83 4.28 -2.58 -0.17
N GLN A 84 4.48 -3.82 0.27
CA GLN A 84 5.75 -4.37 0.71
C GLN A 84 6.22 -5.47 -0.24
N HIS A 85 7.53 -5.72 -0.27
CA HIS A 85 8.16 -6.74 -1.13
C HIS A 85 7.76 -6.66 -2.61
N THR A 86 7.41 -5.46 -3.09
CA THR A 86 6.89 -5.23 -4.44
C THR A 86 7.93 -4.44 -5.24
N PRO A 87 8.74 -5.08 -6.11
CA PRO A 87 9.85 -4.42 -6.82
C PRO A 87 9.40 -3.26 -7.71
N GLU A 88 8.19 -3.31 -8.24
CA GLU A 88 7.60 -2.28 -9.09
C GLU A 88 7.10 -1.06 -8.30
N SER A 89 7.11 -1.13 -6.96
CA SER A 89 6.71 -0.03 -6.09
C SER A 89 7.80 1.03 -5.93
N PHE A 90 7.38 2.28 -6.01
CA PHE A 90 8.12 3.46 -5.64
C PHE A 90 7.47 4.07 -4.40
N GLN A 91 8.26 4.22 -3.33
CA GLN A 91 7.83 4.82 -2.07
C GLN A 91 7.78 6.34 -2.25
N ASP A 92 6.64 6.94 -1.94
CA ASP A 92 6.38 8.35 -2.09
C ASP A 92 5.40 8.83 -1.01
N VAL A 93 5.08 10.11 -1.00
CA VAL A 93 4.23 10.75 0.01
C VAL A 93 2.96 11.27 -0.63
N LEU A 94 1.83 11.12 0.05
CA LEU A 94 0.59 11.78 -0.31
C LEU A 94 0.74 13.29 -0.06
N GLN A 95 0.73 14.07 -1.13
CA GLN A 95 1.00 15.50 -1.08
C GLN A 95 -0.30 16.28 -0.86
N ALA A 96 -0.16 17.50 -0.33
CA ALA A 96 -1.26 18.45 -0.26
C ALA A 96 -1.84 18.75 -1.67
N VAL A 97 -3.11 19.16 -1.70
CA VAL A 97 -3.79 19.56 -2.94
C VAL A 97 -3.02 20.69 -3.62
N GLY A 98 -2.77 20.55 -4.93
CA GLY A 98 -2.03 21.52 -5.75
C GLY A 98 -0.54 21.24 -5.89
N SER A 99 0.03 20.35 -5.06
CA SER A 99 1.40 19.85 -5.23
C SER A 99 1.51 18.99 -6.49
N LYS A 100 2.67 19.06 -7.16
CA LYS A 100 2.95 18.27 -8.37
C LYS A 100 3.69 16.99 -8.05
N TYR A 101 3.27 15.89 -8.64
CA TYR A 101 4.02 14.63 -8.62
C TYR A 101 5.03 14.57 -9.77
N THR A 102 6.24 14.07 -9.49
CA THR A 102 7.23 13.75 -10.51
C THR A 102 6.95 12.37 -11.11
N SER A 103 7.42 12.12 -12.33
CA SER A 103 7.32 10.79 -12.94
C SER A 103 8.03 9.74 -12.07
N PRO A 104 7.48 8.52 -11.93
CA PRO A 104 8.17 7.44 -11.23
C PRO A 104 9.55 7.15 -11.85
N PRO A 105 10.52 6.66 -11.06
CA PRO A 105 11.77 6.15 -11.60
C PRO A 105 11.55 5.01 -12.62
N SER A 106 12.52 4.78 -13.50
CA SER A 106 12.45 3.69 -14.49
C SER A 106 12.21 2.33 -13.80
N GLY A 107 11.31 1.53 -14.38
CA GLY A 107 10.91 0.24 -13.83
C GLY A 107 9.94 0.31 -12.63
N LYS A 108 9.52 1.51 -12.20
CA LYS A 108 8.52 1.68 -11.14
C LYS A 108 7.16 2.03 -11.75
N THR A 109 6.20 1.14 -11.61
CA THR A 109 4.85 1.29 -12.18
C THR A 109 3.77 1.48 -11.11
N ILE A 110 4.13 1.28 -9.84
CA ILE A 110 3.25 1.44 -8.68
C ILE A 110 3.79 2.57 -7.81
N ARG A 111 2.96 3.56 -7.48
CA ARG A 111 3.30 4.59 -6.49
C ARG A 111 2.65 4.26 -5.15
N ASN A 112 3.48 4.02 -4.15
CA ASN A 112 3.06 3.74 -2.78
C ASN A 112 3.12 5.04 -1.97
N LEU A 113 1.96 5.67 -1.78
CA LEU A 113 1.75 6.99 -1.22
C LEU A 113 1.51 6.92 0.29
N ASN A 114 2.45 7.43 1.07
CA ASN A 114 2.27 7.58 2.51
C ASN A 114 1.36 8.79 2.83
N GLY A 115 0.20 8.50 3.39
CA GLY A 115 -0.85 9.38 3.88
C GLY A 115 -0.53 10.14 5.16
N ASP A 116 0.57 9.81 5.83
CA ASP A 116 1.08 10.59 6.96
C ASP A 116 1.59 11.98 6.51
N GLY A 117 1.63 12.17 5.18
CA GLY A 117 1.88 13.41 4.46
C GLY A 117 3.31 13.92 4.57
N PRO A 118 3.66 15.04 3.89
CA PRO A 118 4.97 15.64 4.05
C PRO A 118 5.07 16.23 5.47
N PRO A 119 6.28 16.34 6.05
CA PRO A 119 6.47 17.18 7.24
C PRO A 119 5.89 18.58 6.92
N ALA A 120 4.83 19.12 7.54
CA ALA A 120 4.18 18.87 8.84
C ALA A 120 2.64 18.62 8.78
N GLY A 121 2.12 17.86 7.82
CA GLY A 121 0.66 17.67 7.67
C GLY A 121 0.25 16.22 7.38
N ILE A 122 -0.56 15.63 8.26
CA ILE A 122 -1.16 14.29 8.08
C ILE A 122 -2.40 14.41 7.18
N CYS A 123 -2.46 13.63 6.11
CA CYS A 123 -3.60 13.63 5.16
C CYS A 123 -4.61 12.51 5.45
N ILE A 124 -4.13 11.34 5.87
CA ILE A 124 -4.93 10.16 6.21
C ILE A 124 -4.80 9.93 7.73
N THR A 125 -5.92 9.99 8.44
CA THR A 125 -5.98 9.86 9.91
C THR A 125 -6.71 8.61 10.38
N SER A 126 -7.30 7.84 9.47
CA SER A 126 -7.97 6.57 9.77
C SER A 126 -8.09 5.68 8.53
N HIS A 127 -8.50 4.43 8.73
CA HIS A 127 -8.79 3.50 7.62
C HIS A 127 -9.89 4.02 6.67
N HIS A 128 -10.90 4.69 7.22
CA HIS A 128 -12.06 5.17 6.46
C HIS A 128 -11.80 6.50 5.72
N ASP A 129 -10.61 7.08 5.88
CA ASP A 129 -10.18 8.31 5.19
C ASP A 129 -9.80 8.03 3.73
N VAL A 130 -10.76 7.53 2.95
CA VAL A 130 -10.58 7.17 1.53
C VAL A 130 -11.05 8.27 0.58
N ALA A 131 -11.86 9.21 1.07
CA ALA A 131 -12.47 10.29 0.28
C ALA A 131 -11.77 11.65 0.50
N LYS A 132 -10.44 11.65 0.66
CA LYS A 132 -9.65 12.87 0.87
C LYS A 132 -9.37 13.58 -0.47
N PRO A 133 -9.40 14.92 -0.52
CA PRO A 133 -9.12 15.66 -1.76
C PRO A 133 -7.69 15.45 -2.27
N GLU A 134 -6.73 15.18 -1.39
CA GLU A 134 -5.35 14.83 -1.75
C GLU A 134 -5.28 13.54 -2.57
N ILE A 135 -6.08 12.55 -2.21
CA ILE A 135 -6.19 11.28 -2.95
C ILE A 135 -6.75 11.53 -4.35
N ALA A 136 -7.81 12.35 -4.45
CA ALA A 136 -8.40 12.72 -5.73
C ALA A 136 -7.39 13.49 -6.61
N ALA A 137 -6.64 14.43 -6.02
CA ALA A 137 -5.62 15.20 -6.72
C ALA A 137 -4.47 14.32 -7.22
N ALA A 138 -3.98 13.37 -6.40
CA ALA A 138 -2.95 12.43 -6.79
C ALA A 138 -3.43 11.51 -7.92
N TRP A 139 -4.67 11.01 -7.84
CA TRP A 139 -5.27 10.20 -8.89
C TRP A 139 -5.41 10.96 -10.21
N LEU A 140 -5.94 12.19 -10.17
CA LEU A 140 -6.12 13.02 -11.37
C LEU A 140 -4.79 13.29 -12.06
N GLN A 141 -3.76 13.66 -11.30
CA GLN A 141 -2.42 13.87 -11.88
C GLN A 141 -1.83 12.61 -12.49
N ALA A 142 -2.07 11.44 -11.88
CA ALA A 142 -1.55 10.19 -12.42
C ALA A 142 -2.18 9.79 -13.76
N ILE A 143 -3.42 10.18 -14.03
CA ILE A 143 -4.13 9.85 -15.28
C ILE A 143 -4.08 10.95 -16.35
N CYS A 144 -3.79 12.20 -15.95
CA CYS A 144 -3.73 13.35 -16.86
C CYS A 144 -2.31 13.83 -17.18
N GLY A 145 -1.30 13.37 -16.45
CA GLY A 145 0.12 13.65 -16.70
C GLY A 145 0.77 12.58 -17.58
#